data_AF-A0A2E3D4L8-F1
#
_entry.id   AF-A0A2E3D4L8-F1
#
_cell.length_a   1.000
_cell.length_b   1.000
_cell.length_c   1.000
_cell.angle_alpha   90.00
_cell.angle_beta   90.00
_cell.angle_gamma   90.00
#
_symmetry.space_group_name_H-M   'P 1'
#
loop_
_entity.id
_entity.type
_entity.pdbx_description
1 polymer ?
#
loop_
_entity_poly.entity_id
_entity_poly.type
_entity_poly.pdbx_seq_one_letter_code
_entity_poly.pdbx_strand_id
1 'polypeptide(L)' 'MLNCRDVAHEASDYIDHNLSWWRRLMFHLHLFICVKCRRFVSHVHITRDFLRQRGPLKASDAEVQQVMTNIDNDKPHQD' A
#
# COMPACT_ATOMS: atom_id res chain seq x y z
N MET A 1 20.89 -1.68 7.81
CA MET A 1 20.45 -3.08 7.59
C MET A 1 18.94 -3.09 7.67
N LEU A 2 18.23 -3.36 6.57
CA LEU A 2 16.78 -3.59 6.64
C LEU A 2 16.53 -4.95 7.28
N ASN A 3 15.68 -4.98 8.31
CA ASN A 3 15.22 -6.23 8.88
C ASN A 3 13.93 -6.69 8.17
N CYS A 4 13.59 -7.98 8.32
CA CYS A 4 12.40 -8.55 7.70
C CYS A 4 11.11 -7.81 8.10
N ARG A 5 11.07 -7.23 9.31
CA ARG A 5 9.96 -6.41 9.82
C ARG A 5 9.82 -5.09 9.04
N ASP A 6 10.94 -4.42 8.79
CA ASP A 6 10.95 -3.15 8.06
C ASP A 6 10.49 -3.38 6.61
N VAL A 7 10.94 -4.50 6.02
CA VAL A 7 10.48 -4.96 4.71
C VAL A 7 8.98 -5.22 4.71
N ALA A 8 8.41 -5.82 5.76
CA ALA A 8 6.97 -6.05 5.84
C ALA A 8 6.18 -4.73 5.99
N HIS A 9 6.70 -3.77 6.74
CA HIS A 9 6.06 -2.48 6.95
C HIS A 9 6.08 -1.61 5.68
N GLU A 10 7.19 -1.64 4.95
CA GLU A 10 7.40 -0.83 3.74
C GLU A 10 7.08 -1.57 2.44
N ALA A 11 6.59 -2.81 2.53
CA ALA A 11 6.24 -3.59 1.34
C ALA A 11 5.13 -2.91 0.53
N SER A 12 4.13 -2.32 1.17
CA SER A 12 3.08 -1.58 0.49
C SER A 12 3.65 -0.36 -0.25
N ASP A 13 4.45 0.46 0.43
CA ASP A 13 5.12 1.63 -0.18
C ASP A 13 6.05 1.24 -1.33
N TYR A 14 6.75 0.10 -1.20
CA TYR A 14 7.58 -0.47 -2.26
C TYR A 14 6.75 -0.87 -3.49
N ILE A 15 5.63 -1.54 -3.27
CA ILE A 15 4.70 -2.00 -4.30
C ILE A 15 4.01 -0.82 -5.00
N ASP A 16 3.79 0.27 -4.28
CA ASP A 16 3.17 1.51 -4.75
C ASP A 16 4.20 2.54 -5.25
N HIS A 17 5.48 2.17 -5.35
CA HIS A 17 6.57 3.01 -5.85
C HIS A 17 6.83 4.31 -5.06
N ASN A 18 6.42 4.36 -3.79
CA ASN A 18 6.53 5.55 -2.94
C ASN A 18 7.86 5.64 -2.15
N LEU A 19 8.83 4.77 -2.47
CA LEU A 19 10.12 4.73 -1.78
C LEU A 19 11.20 5.54 -2.50
N SER A 20 12.06 6.21 -1.72
CA SER A 20 13.29 6.82 -2.21
C SER A 20 14.20 5.79 -2.91
N TRP A 21 14.95 6.24 -3.91
CA TRP A 21 15.66 5.39 -4.87
C TRP A 21 16.70 4.51 -4.16
N TRP A 22 17.39 5.06 -3.17
CA TRP A 22 18.33 4.35 -2.29
C TRP A 22 17.67 3.23 -1.49
N ARG A 23 16.46 3.50 -1.00
CA ARG A 23 15.73 2.53 -0.19
C ARG A 23 15.23 1.36 -1.03
N ARG A 24 14.82 1.65 -2.27
CA ARG A 24 14.46 0.64 -3.26
C ARG A 24 15.62 -0.32 -3.56
N LEU A 25 16.84 0.20 -3.71
CA LEU A 25 18.04 -0.62 -3.92
C LEU A 25 18.32 -1.55 -2.73
N MET A 26 18.27 -1.01 -1.50
CA MET A 26 18.45 -1.81 -0.29
C MET A 26 17.37 -2.89 -0.13
N PHE A 27 16.13 -2.59 -0.53
CA PHE A 27 15.02 -3.54 -0.54
C PHE A 27 15.27 -4.68 -1.53
N HIS A 28 15.70 -4.36 -2.75
CA HIS A 28 16.09 -5.35 -3.76
C HIS A 28 17.20 -6.28 -3.26
N LEU A 29 18.24 -5.72 -2.64
CA LEU A 29 19.34 -6.50 -2.05
C LEU A 29 18.80 -7.45 -0.96
N HIS A 30 17.94 -6.96 -0.08
CA HIS A 30 17.34 -7.80 0.97
C HIS A 30 16.48 -8.93 0.39
N LEU A 31 15.64 -8.66 -0.60
CA LEU A 31 14.81 -9.68 -1.27
C LEU A 31 15.64 -10.72 -2.03
N PHE A 32 16.83 -10.33 -2.51
CA PHE A 32 17.78 -11.25 -3.13
C PHE A 32 18.36 -12.25 -2.11
N ILE A 33 18.62 -11.80 -0.88
CA ILE A 33 19.23 -12.63 0.18
C ILE A 33 18.17 -13.42 0.96
N CYS A 34 17.00 -12.84 1.21
CA CYS A 34 15.95 -13.42 2.07
C CYS A 34 14.77 -13.97 1.25
N VAL A 35 14.76 -15.29 1.05
CA VAL A 35 13.68 -16.00 0.32
C VAL A 35 12.31 -15.84 0.97
N LYS A 36 12.25 -15.71 2.31
CA LYS A 36 10.98 -15.52 3.05
C LYS A 36 10.35 -14.18 2.72
N CYS A 37 11.14 -13.11 2.73
CA CYS A 37 10.69 -11.78 2.33
C CYS A 37 10.30 -11.75 0.83
N ARG A 38 11.04 -12.45 -0.04
CA ARG A 38 10.67 -12.58 -1.45
C ARG A 38 9.30 -13.22 -1.65
N ARG A 39 9.01 -14.32 -0.94
CA ARG A 39 7.69 -14.97 -0.97
C ARG A 39 6.60 -14.07 -0.43
N PHE A 40 6.85 -13.39 0.68
CA PHE A 40 5.91 -12.43 1.26
C PHE A 40 5.53 -11.33 0.26
N VAL A 41 6.52 -10.65 -0.33
CA VAL A 41 6.27 -9.59 -1.32
C VAL A 41 5.52 -10.13 -2.54
N SER A 42 5.84 -11.33 -3.00
CA SER A 42 5.10 -12.00 -4.07
C SER A 42 3.63 -12.23 -3.72
N HIS A 43 3.31 -12.63 -2.48
CA HIS A 43 1.92 -12.81 -2.03
C HIS A 43 1.17 -11.47 -2.00
N VAL A 44 1.81 -10.40 -1.53
CA VAL A 44 1.19 -9.07 -1.51
C VAL A 44 0.92 -8.58 -2.94
N HIS A 45 1.83 -8.80 -3.89
CA HIS A 45 1.60 -8.51 -5.31
C HIS A 45 0.38 -9.26 -5.86
N ILE A 46 0.28 -10.57 -5.61
CA ILE A 46 -0.85 -11.38 -6.06
C ILE A 46 -2.17 -10.84 -5.49
N THR A 47 -2.22 -10.54 -4.18
CA THR A 47 -3.41 -9.98 -3.54
C THR A 47 -3.79 -8.63 -4.15
N ARG A 48 -2.83 -7.74 -4.37
CA ARG A 48 -3.06 -6.44 -5.02
C ARG A 48 -3.61 -6.62 -6.43
N ASP A 49 -3.01 -7.49 -7.22
CA ASP A 49 -3.39 -7.69 -8.61
C ASP A 49 -4.77 -8.35 -8.71
N PHE A 50 -5.08 -9.28 -7.80
CA PHE A 50 -6.43 -9.86 -7.65
C PHE A 50 -7.48 -8.79 -7.32
N LEU A 51 -7.19 -7.92 -6.34
CA LEU A 51 -8.09 -6.81 -5.98
C LEU A 51 -8.29 -5.82 -7.13
N ARG A 52 -7.22 -5.49 -7.86
CA ARG A 52 -7.29 -4.61 -9.04
C ARG A 52 -8.10 -5.21 -10.18
N GLN A 53 -7.95 -6.51 -10.45
CA GLN A 53 -8.72 -7.21 -11.49
C GLN A 53 -10.20 -7.30 -11.16
N ARG A 54 -10.54 -7.49 -9.88
CA ARG A 54 -11.95 -7.49 -9.43
C ARG A 54 -12.62 -6.13 -9.64
N GLY A 55 -11.83 -5.06 -9.61
CA GLY A 55 -12.32 -3.69 -9.64
C GLY A 55 -12.97 -3.31 -8.30
N PRO A 56 -12.97 -2.01 -7.95
CA PRO A 56 -13.77 -1.55 -6.83
C PRO A 56 -15.25 -1.84 -7.11
N LEU A 57 -15.99 -2.26 -6.08
CA LEU A 57 -17.45 -2.21 -6.15
C LEU A 57 -17.83 -0.76 -6.38
N LYS A 58 -18.63 -0.49 -7.42
CA LYS A 58 -19.12 0.86 -7.68
C LYS A 58 -20.01 1.24 -6.50
N ALA A 59 -19.55 2.17 -5.67
CA ALA A 59 -20.38 2.78 -4.64
C ALA A 59 -21.59 3.45 -5.30
N SER A 60 -22.76 3.36 -4.67
CA SER A 60 -23.93 4.12 -5.11
C SER A 60 -23.69 5.61 -4.90
N ASP A 61 -24.37 6.43 -5.70
CA ASP A 61 -24.26 7.89 -5.60
C ASP A 61 -24.64 8.41 -4.19
N ALA A 62 -25.54 7.71 -3.49
CA ALA A 62 -25.93 8.02 -2.12
C ALA A 62 -24.80 7.78 -1.11
N GLU A 63 -24.05 6.68 -1.25
CA GLU A 63 -22.89 6.39 -0.39
C GLU A 63 -21.76 7.38 -0.63
N VAL A 64 -21.52 7.75 -1.90
CA VAL A 64 -20.54 8.79 -2.26
C VAL A 64 -20.93 10.13 -1.64
N GLN A 65 -22.20 10.53 -1.74
CA GLN A 65 -22.69 11.78 -1.17
C GLN A 65 -22.58 11.81 0.36
N GLN A 66 -22.84 10.69 1.02
CA GLN A 66 -22.71 10.57 2.47
C GLN A 66 -21.24 10.74 2.92
N VAL A 67 -20.29 10.11 2.23
CA VAL A 67 -18.86 10.26 2.54
C VAL A 67 -18.40 11.71 2.32
N MET A 68 -18.79 12.34 1.22
CA MET A 68 -18.46 13.74 0.93
C MET A 68 -19.02 14.68 2.02
N THR A 69 -20.26 14.46 2.44
CA THR A 69 -20.88 15.25 3.51
C THR A 69 -20.13 15.10 4.83
N ASN A 70 -19.67 13.90 5.16
CA ASN A 70 -18.88 13.67 6.37
C ASN A 70 -17.51 14.36 6.31
N ILE A 71 -16.84 14.37 5.16
CA ILE A 71 -15.56 15.08 4.97
C ILE A 71 -15.76 16.61 5.09
N ASP A 72 -16.83 17.14 4.50
CA ASP A 72 -17.16 18.57 4.59
C ASP A 72 -17.52 19.02 6.01
N ASN A 73 -18.11 18.12 6.80
CA ASN A 73 -18.43 18.35 8.22
C ASN A 73 -17.24 18.15 9.16
N ASP A 74 -16.23 17.37 8.75
CA ASP A 74 -14.97 17.17 9.48
C ASP A 74 -13.91 18.24 9.11
N LYS A 75 -14.34 19.40 8.60
CA LYS A 75 -13.43 20.55 8.44
C LYS A 75 -12.72 20.78 9.77
N PRO A 76 -11.37 20.74 9.79
CA PRO A 76 -10.65 21.07 11.00
C PRO A 76 -11.05 22.49 11.38
N HIS A 77 -11.52 22.64 12.61
CA HIS A 77 -11.57 23.90 13.32
C HIS A 77 -10.13 24.44 13.36
N GLN A 78 -9.75 25.17 12.31
CA GLN A 78 -8.56 26.01 12.30
C GLN A 78 -8.98 27.34 12.91
N ASP A 79 -8.73 27.46 14.21
CA ASP A 79 -8.43 28.73 14.86
C ASP A 79 -6.97 29.13 14.56
#